data_AF-A0A9J7MHS3-F1
#
_entry.id   AF-A0A9J7MHS3-F1
#
_cell.length_a   1.000
_cell.length_b   1.000
_cell.length_c   1.000
_cell.angle_alpha   90.00
_cell.angle_beta   90.00
_cell.angle_gamma   90.00
#
_symmetry.space_group_name_H-M   'P 1'
#
loop_
_entity.id
_entity.type
_entity.pdbx_description
1 polymer ?
#
loop_
_entity_poly.entity_id
_entity_poly.type
_entity_poly.pdbx_seq_one_letter_code
_entity_poly.pdbx_strand_id
1 'polypeptide(L)'
;METVLYNPHANLFAVVTVTTEFSTTWHVSMATELVIFRIHHDGQVLLLVLRMVLMILLLFSLVREVLRFNTYMIAYLTDPWSWLEILTITTGMATMGLYFRAQSTTDEVSGQEGRVVFQLYRGAAMWYQVYTYLLGTLTCCTLVKFIHILKFNKHVSALLYTMKKTARPLISFFVMSGIVFTAFALAANLIFGITVPGYSSMLGTYMSLFNMMLGSFSFAVLKESSPILGPAIFLSFQCTMQFILLTMFMTIIMDVYMEGDNPEDVGMSGFLDEVHGVIHKIKAATNRCKAQPSAAREFQFTQLDQKHELLMELNRREKSREKELREEKRREEKRREERNRMLQYSESPSLWF
;
A
#
# COMPACT_ATOMS: atom_id res chain seq x y z
N MET A 1 12.17 23.97 33.31
CA MET A 1 11.12 24.08 34.34
C MET A 1 10.01 23.11 33.98
N GLU A 2 9.50 22.34 34.94
CA GLU A 2 8.46 21.35 34.68
C GLU A 2 7.32 21.57 35.68
N THR A 3 6.06 21.55 35.24
CA THR A 3 4.89 21.84 36.08
C THR A 3 3.69 21.03 35.62
N VAL A 4 2.88 20.53 36.56
CA VAL A 4 1.62 19.84 36.25
C VAL A 4 0.45 20.74 36.64
N LEU A 5 -0.47 20.95 35.70
CA LEU A 5 -1.72 21.67 35.89
C LEU A 5 -2.87 20.68 35.81
N TYR A 6 -3.89 20.87 36.65
CA TYR A 6 -5.11 20.07 36.62
C TYR A 6 -6.32 20.99 36.42
N ASN A 7 -7.15 20.67 35.44
CA ASN A 7 -8.43 21.33 35.20
C ASN A 7 -9.58 20.43 35.69
N PRO A 8 -10.26 20.76 36.80
CA PRO A 8 -11.32 19.94 37.38
C PRO A 8 -12.59 19.89 36.52
N HIS A 9 -12.91 20.94 35.76
CA HIS A 9 -14.14 20.98 34.95
C HIS A 9 -14.06 20.05 33.73
N ALA A 10 -12.88 19.93 33.12
CA ALA A 10 -12.66 19.04 31.98
C ALA A 10 -12.03 17.68 32.39
N ASN A 11 -11.64 17.55 33.66
CA ASN A 11 -10.86 16.43 34.20
C ASN A 11 -9.59 16.12 33.39
N LEU A 12 -8.87 17.18 33.01
CA LEU A 12 -7.65 17.10 32.20
C LEU A 12 -6.42 17.45 33.04
N PHE A 13 -5.37 16.66 32.86
CA PHE A 13 -4.04 16.95 33.37
C PHE A 13 -3.19 17.47 32.22
N ALA A 14 -2.45 18.55 32.48
CA ALA A 14 -1.49 19.11 31.54
C ALA A 14 -0.12 19.13 32.19
N VAL A 15 0.84 18.43 31.59
CA VAL A 15 2.25 18.49 31.97
C VAL A 15 2.93 19.47 31.03
N VAL A 16 3.49 20.53 31.61
CA VAL A 16 4.21 21.57 30.89
C VAL A 16 5.69 21.41 31.20
N THR A 17 6.46 21.15 30.16
CA THR A 17 7.91 20.99 30.21
C THR A 17 8.53 22.11 29.40
N VAL A 18 9.17 23.06 30.07
CA VAL A 18 9.95 24.14 29.45
C VAL A 18 11.41 23.75 29.52
N THR A 19 12.01 23.39 28.38
CA THR A 19 13.43 23.12 28.26
C THR A 19 14.16 24.34 27.71
N THR A 20 15.28 24.66 28.35
CA THR A 20 16.10 25.82 28.01
C THR A 20 17.48 25.28 27.64
N GLU A 21 17.80 25.29 26.34
CA GLU A 21 19.07 24.80 25.82
C GLU A 21 20.03 25.96 25.66
N PHE A 22 21.21 25.84 26.28
CA PHE A 22 22.29 26.81 26.18
C PHE A 22 23.31 26.30 25.16
N SER A 23 23.39 26.96 24.00
CA SER A 23 24.40 26.65 23.00
C SER A 23 25.79 27.09 23.47
N THR A 24 26.84 26.43 22.96
CA THR A 24 28.24 26.82 23.16
C THR A 24 28.54 28.23 22.61
N THR A 25 27.73 28.73 21.69
CA THR A 25 27.75 30.10 21.16
C THR A 25 26.96 31.10 22.02
N TRP A 26 26.56 30.72 23.24
CA TRP A 26 25.75 31.54 24.17
C TRP A 26 24.35 31.90 23.67
N HIS A 27 23.89 31.23 22.61
CA HIS A 27 22.50 31.33 22.18
C HIS A 27 21.59 30.49 23.09
N VAL A 28 20.48 31.08 23.54
CA VAL A 28 19.49 30.41 24.39
C VAL A 28 18.31 30.00 23.52
N SER A 29 18.10 28.70 23.37
CA SER A 29 16.92 28.15 22.70
C SER A 29 15.92 27.67 23.75
N MET A 30 14.67 28.13 23.63
CA MET A 30 13.59 27.71 24.53
C MET A 30 12.63 26.81 23.77
N ALA A 31 12.44 25.59 24.26
CA ALA A 31 11.40 24.69 23.77
C ALA A 31 10.37 24.46 24.86
N THR A 32 9.09 24.51 24.49
CA THR A 32 7.98 24.25 25.41
C THR A 32 7.19 23.07 24.87
N GLU A 33 7.15 22.00 25.65
CA GLU A 33 6.34 20.81 25.39
C GLU A 33 5.15 20.80 26.35
N LEU A 34 3.95 20.70 25.79
CA LEU A 34 2.70 20.66 26.53
C LEU A 34 1.97 19.37 26.20
N VAL A 35 1.93 18.46 27.17
CA VAL A 35 1.26 17.16 27.03
C VAL A 35 0.00 17.16 27.88
N ILE A 36 -1.16 17.05 27.22
CA ILE A 36 -2.47 16.96 27.88
C ILE A 36 -2.91 15.50 27.86
N PHE A 37 -3.29 14.96 29.01
CA PHE A 37 -3.88 13.63 29.13
C PHE A 37 -5.04 13.63 30.12
N ARG A 38 -5.95 12.66 29.93
CA ARG A 38 -7.13 12.47 30.76
C ARG A 38 -7.00 11.16 31.52
N ILE A 39 -6.98 11.22 32.85
CA ILE A 39 -6.87 10.01 33.69
C ILE A 39 -8.23 9.32 33.83
N HIS A 40 -9.31 10.11 34.02
CA HIS A 40 -10.66 9.59 34.19
C HIS A 40 -11.55 10.03 33.02
N HIS A 41 -11.94 9.09 32.16
CA HIS A 41 -12.91 9.34 31.10
C HIS A 41 -14.35 9.23 31.64
N ASP A 42 -15.23 10.14 31.22
CA ASP A 42 -16.67 9.90 31.33
C ASP A 42 -17.05 8.86 30.27
N GLY A 43 -17.72 7.78 30.68
CA GLY A 43 -17.99 6.64 29.79
C GLY A 43 -16.84 5.62 29.67
N GLN A 44 -16.00 5.50 30.71
CA GLN A 44 -14.93 4.48 30.80
C GLN A 44 -15.38 3.08 30.43
N VAL A 45 -16.58 2.67 30.85
CA VAL A 45 -17.13 1.34 30.55
C VAL A 45 -17.29 1.13 29.05
N LEU A 46 -17.85 2.10 28.32
CA LEU A 46 -18.02 2.01 26.86
C LEU A 46 -16.68 1.94 26.14
N LEU A 47 -15.73 2.81 26.52
CA LEU A 47 -14.39 2.81 25.93
C LEU A 47 -13.64 1.50 26.21
N LEU A 48 -13.81 0.94 27.40
CA LEU A 48 -13.23 -0.35 27.77
C LEU A 48 -13.84 -1.48 26.93
N VAL A 49 -15.17 -1.52 26.76
CA VAL A 49 -15.83 -2.49 25.88
C VAL A 49 -15.32 -2.37 24.44
N LEU A 50 -15.23 -1.16 23.89
CA LEU A 50 -14.71 -0.93 22.53
C LEU A 50 -13.26 -1.43 22.38
N ARG A 51 -12.41 -1.20 23.38
CA ARG A 51 -11.02 -1.70 23.41
C ARG A 51 -10.97 -3.22 23.46
N MET A 52 -11.83 -3.86 24.23
CA MET A 52 -11.93 -5.33 24.27
C MET A 52 -12.32 -5.90 22.90
N VAL A 53 -13.28 -5.26 22.21
CA VAL A 53 -13.65 -5.63 20.85
C VAL A 53 -12.46 -5.46 19.89
N LEU A 54 -11.73 -4.33 19.96
CA LEU A 54 -10.52 -4.12 19.15
C LEU A 54 -9.45 -5.20 19.40
N MET A 55 -9.26 -5.60 20.67
CA MET A 55 -8.35 -6.69 21.04
C MET A 55 -8.73 -8.02 20.37
N ILE A 56 -10.02 -8.36 20.38
CA ILE A 56 -10.52 -9.58 19.74
C ILE A 56 -10.30 -9.51 18.22
N LEU A 57 -10.55 -8.37 17.59
CA LEU A 57 -10.33 -8.17 16.15
C LEU A 57 -8.84 -8.24 15.77
N LEU A 58 -7.95 -7.72 16.61
CA LEU A 58 -6.50 -7.82 16.42
C LEU A 58 -6.03 -9.26 16.56
N LEU A 59 -6.51 -9.99 17.57
CA LEU A 59 -6.18 -11.41 17.76
C LEU A 59 -6.68 -12.26 16.58
N PHE A 60 -7.90 -12.01 16.12
CA PHE A 60 -8.44 -12.67 14.92
C PHE A 60 -7.57 -12.38 13.68
N SER A 61 -7.16 -11.13 13.51
CA SER A 61 -6.28 -10.73 12.40
C SER A 61 -4.90 -11.38 12.49
N LEU A 62 -4.34 -11.52 13.70
CA LEU A 62 -3.08 -12.21 13.96
C LEU A 62 -3.17 -13.69 13.59
N VAL A 63 -4.19 -14.41 14.09
CA VAL A 63 -4.38 -15.84 13.79
C VAL A 63 -4.55 -16.07 12.29
N ARG A 64 -5.38 -15.25 11.63
CA ARG A 64 -5.59 -15.30 10.19
C ARG A 64 -4.27 -15.13 9.42
N GLU A 65 -3.43 -14.20 9.87
CA GLU A 65 -2.16 -13.91 9.20
C GLU A 65 -1.11 -15.00 9.42
N VAL A 66 -1.02 -15.56 10.63
CA VAL A 66 -0.12 -16.67 10.94
C VAL A 66 -0.46 -17.91 10.09
N LEU A 67 -1.74 -18.23 9.93
CA LEU A 67 -2.18 -19.33 9.07
C LEU A 67 -1.82 -19.09 7.59
N ARG A 68 -1.99 -17.85 7.11
CA ARG A 68 -1.64 -17.45 5.74
C ARG A 68 -0.12 -17.53 5.51
N PHE A 69 0.67 -17.07 6.47
CA PHE A 69 2.12 -17.09 6.42
C PHE A 69 2.66 -18.53 6.32
N ASN A 70 2.12 -19.46 7.10
CA ASN A 70 2.53 -20.87 7.08
C ASN A 70 2.27 -21.56 5.73
N THR A 71 1.22 -21.13 5.02
CA THR A 71 0.84 -21.77 3.75
C THR A 71 1.62 -21.19 2.55
N TYR A 72 1.95 -19.89 2.55
CA TYR A 72 2.47 -19.19 1.35
C TYR A 72 3.65 -18.24 1.62
N MET A 73 4.68 -18.72 2.33
CA MET A 73 5.77 -17.88 2.86
C MET A 73 6.53 -17.02 1.82
N ILE A 74 6.87 -17.58 0.65
CA ILE A 74 7.66 -16.87 -0.39
C ILE A 74 6.78 -15.90 -1.20
N ALA A 75 5.53 -16.29 -1.49
CA ALA A 75 4.62 -15.43 -2.23
C ALA A 75 4.22 -14.19 -1.42
N TYR A 76 4.10 -14.37 -0.10
CA TYR A 76 3.76 -13.34 0.87
C TYR A 76 4.79 -12.20 0.94
N LEU A 77 6.09 -12.51 0.93
CA LEU A 77 7.17 -11.51 0.95
C LEU A 77 7.20 -10.62 -0.31
N THR A 78 6.55 -11.03 -1.40
CA THR A 78 6.59 -10.33 -2.69
C THR A 78 5.34 -9.50 -2.97
N ASP A 79 4.37 -9.46 -2.05
CA ASP A 79 3.11 -8.73 -2.22
C ASP A 79 3.07 -7.47 -1.31
N PRO A 80 2.89 -6.26 -1.87
CA PRO A 80 2.92 -5.02 -1.08
C PRO A 80 1.77 -4.92 -0.05
N TRP A 81 0.61 -5.55 -0.33
CA TRP A 81 -0.52 -5.52 0.60
C TRP A 81 -0.26 -6.37 1.85
N SER A 82 0.48 -7.46 1.68
CA SER A 82 0.93 -8.31 2.78
C SER A 82 1.80 -7.54 3.77
N TRP A 83 2.70 -6.66 3.31
CA TRP A 83 3.47 -5.78 4.19
C TRP A 83 2.60 -4.84 5.03
N LEU A 84 1.51 -4.35 4.45
CA LEU A 84 0.56 -3.46 5.12
C LEU A 84 -0.26 -4.21 6.19
N GLU A 85 -0.58 -5.48 5.96
CA GLU A 85 -1.20 -6.36 6.97
C GLU A 85 -0.26 -6.56 8.17
N ILE A 86 1.02 -6.88 7.94
CA ILE A 86 2.04 -7.01 9.01
C ILE A 86 2.14 -5.72 9.80
N LEU A 87 2.27 -4.58 9.12
CA LEU A 87 2.43 -3.28 9.77
C LEU A 87 1.21 -2.96 10.65
N THR A 88 0.00 -3.27 10.20
CA THR A 88 -1.22 -3.08 11.00
C THR A 88 -1.21 -3.97 12.25
N ILE A 89 -0.78 -5.23 12.13
CA ILE A 89 -0.73 -6.17 13.26
C ILE A 89 0.35 -5.75 14.26
N THR A 90 1.55 -5.38 13.80
CA THR A 90 2.65 -4.99 14.68
C THR A 90 2.33 -3.70 15.44
N THR A 91 1.78 -2.69 14.76
CA THR A 91 1.32 -1.45 15.41
C THR A 91 0.12 -1.69 16.32
N GLY A 92 -0.81 -2.57 15.96
CA GLY A 92 -1.91 -2.99 16.81
C GLY A 92 -1.46 -3.70 18.11
N MET A 93 -0.50 -4.62 18.00
CA MET A 93 0.07 -5.31 19.17
C MET A 93 0.88 -4.34 20.04
N ALA A 94 1.64 -3.42 19.43
CA ALA A 94 2.41 -2.41 20.16
C ALA A 94 1.50 -1.44 20.93
N THR A 95 0.41 -0.97 20.31
CA THR A 95 -0.57 -0.09 20.99
C THR A 95 -1.24 -0.80 22.16
N MET A 96 -1.58 -2.07 22.04
CA MET A 96 -2.16 -2.84 23.15
C MET A 96 -1.15 -3.06 24.29
N GLY A 97 0.10 -3.40 23.97
CA GLY A 97 1.16 -3.55 24.97
C GLY A 97 1.39 -2.25 25.75
N LEU A 98 1.40 -1.11 25.07
CA LEU A 98 1.53 0.20 25.71
C LEU A 98 0.30 0.59 26.54
N TYR A 99 -0.90 0.21 26.12
CA TYR A 99 -2.10 0.43 26.93
C TYR A 99 -2.00 -0.30 28.28
N PHE A 100 -1.61 -1.57 28.28
CA PHE A 100 -1.40 -2.32 29.52
C PHE A 100 -0.28 -1.71 30.38
N ARG A 101 0.84 -1.29 29.76
CA ARG A 101 1.95 -0.60 30.45
C ARG A 101 1.50 0.73 31.06
N ALA A 102 0.69 1.50 30.35
CA ALA A 102 0.16 2.77 30.82
C ALA A 102 -0.84 2.56 31.98
N GLN A 103 -1.68 1.53 31.89
CA GLN A 103 -2.62 1.19 32.96
C GLN A 103 -1.89 0.72 34.22
N SER A 104 -0.87 -0.12 34.10
CA SER A 104 -0.07 -0.59 35.24
C SER A 104 0.64 0.57 35.93
N THR A 105 1.19 1.51 35.15
CA THR A 105 1.86 2.70 35.69
C THR A 105 0.86 3.62 36.38
N THR A 106 -0.36 3.75 35.87
CA THR A 106 -1.41 4.58 36.48
C THR A 106 -1.86 4.00 37.83
N ASP A 107 -1.92 2.68 37.96
CA ASP A 107 -2.27 2.00 39.21
C ASP A 107 -1.17 2.19 40.28
N GLU A 108 0.10 2.13 39.87
CA GLU A 108 1.25 2.45 40.74
C GLU A 108 1.23 3.91 41.23
N VAL A 109 0.76 4.85 40.40
CA VAL A 109 0.65 6.28 40.75
C VAL A 109 -0.45 6.55 41.77
N SER A 110 -1.54 5.77 41.75
CA SER A 110 -2.68 5.98 42.67
C SER A 110 -2.37 5.61 44.13
N GLY A 111 -1.26 4.90 44.40
CA GLY A 111 -0.90 4.39 45.72
C GLY A 111 0.21 5.14 46.46
N GLN A 112 0.86 6.14 45.86
CA GLN A 112 1.97 6.87 46.48
C GLN A 112 1.72 8.38 46.56
N GLU A 113 1.74 8.92 47.77
CA GLU A 113 1.74 10.38 48.02
C GLU A 113 3.18 10.87 48.24
N GLY A 114 3.64 11.87 47.48
CA GLY A 114 4.92 12.55 47.71
C GLY A 114 5.70 13.01 46.48
N ARG A 115 6.95 13.47 46.66
CA ARG A 115 7.86 14.00 45.60
C ARG A 115 8.11 13.04 44.41
N VAL A 116 7.87 11.74 44.59
CA VAL A 116 8.01 10.69 43.57
C VAL A 116 6.91 10.76 42.50
N VAL A 117 5.78 11.39 42.83
CA VAL A 117 4.59 11.54 41.97
C VAL A 117 4.90 12.32 40.69
N PHE A 118 5.79 13.30 40.76
CA PHE A 118 6.12 14.14 39.60
C PHE A 118 6.87 13.38 38.50
N GLN A 119 7.85 12.55 38.87
CA GLN A 119 8.60 11.72 37.93
C GLN A 119 7.68 10.65 37.30
N LEU A 120 6.75 10.12 38.09
CA LEU A 120 5.77 9.13 37.65
C LEU A 120 4.77 9.72 36.64
N TYR A 121 4.29 10.95 36.87
CA TYR A 121 3.43 11.67 35.91
C TYR A 121 4.14 12.01 34.60
N ARG A 122 5.41 12.41 34.65
CA ARG A 122 6.21 12.65 33.44
C ARG A 122 6.40 11.37 32.64
N GLY A 123 6.70 10.25 33.30
CA GLY A 123 6.77 8.94 32.66
C GLY A 123 5.45 8.55 32.01
N ALA A 124 4.33 8.70 32.73
CA ALA A 124 3.00 8.43 32.20
C ALA A 124 2.65 9.31 30.98
N ALA A 125 2.99 10.60 31.02
CA ALA A 125 2.80 11.53 29.91
C ALA A 125 3.57 11.09 28.65
N MET A 126 4.84 10.68 28.82
CA MET A 126 5.65 10.16 27.72
C MET A 126 5.05 8.88 27.11
N TRP A 127 4.64 7.92 27.94
CA TRP A 127 3.97 6.70 27.47
C TRP A 127 2.67 7.00 26.72
N TYR A 128 1.89 7.97 27.20
CA TYR A 128 0.65 8.40 26.57
C TYR A 128 0.88 9.08 25.20
N GLN A 129 1.95 9.87 25.08
CA GLN A 129 2.36 10.50 23.83
C GLN A 129 2.78 9.45 22.79
N VAL A 130 3.61 8.47 23.18
CA VAL A 130 3.99 7.34 22.31
C VAL A 130 2.77 6.51 21.91
N TYR A 131 1.87 6.24 22.85
CA TYR A 131 0.60 5.56 22.57
C TYR A 131 -0.24 6.32 21.54
N THR A 132 -0.34 7.66 21.66
CA THR A 132 -1.09 8.50 20.74
C THR A 132 -0.49 8.48 19.33
N TYR A 133 0.84 8.54 19.21
CA TYR A 133 1.51 8.43 17.91
C TYR A 133 1.26 7.07 17.25
N LEU A 134 1.39 5.97 17.99
CA LEU A 134 1.14 4.64 17.46
C LEU A 134 -0.32 4.41 17.10
N LEU A 135 -1.27 4.97 17.86
CA LEU A 135 -2.69 4.94 17.54
C LEU A 135 -2.98 5.71 16.25
N GLY A 136 -2.33 6.85 16.04
CA GLY A 136 -2.39 7.60 14.78
C GLY A 136 -1.84 6.80 13.60
N THR A 137 -0.69 6.14 13.77
CA THR A 137 -0.12 5.25 12.76
C THR A 137 -1.07 4.08 12.45
N LEU A 138 -1.61 3.41 13.47
CA LEU A 138 -2.58 2.32 13.30
C LEU A 138 -3.81 2.80 12.50
N THR A 139 -4.34 3.96 12.86
CA THR A 139 -5.51 4.56 12.18
C THR A 139 -5.18 4.85 10.72
N CYS A 140 -4.02 5.43 10.43
CA CYS A 140 -3.54 5.65 9.06
C CYS A 140 -3.47 4.33 8.26
N CYS A 141 -2.89 3.28 8.83
CA CYS A 141 -2.80 1.97 8.17
C CYS A 141 -4.18 1.35 7.92
N THR A 142 -5.11 1.47 8.89
CA THR A 142 -6.49 1.01 8.69
C THR A 142 -7.23 1.81 7.61
N LEU A 143 -6.94 3.09 7.46
CA LEU A 143 -7.50 3.90 6.36
C LEU A 143 -6.99 3.42 5.00
N VAL A 144 -5.70 3.09 4.89
CA VAL A 144 -5.15 2.51 3.65
C VAL A 144 -5.76 1.13 3.36
N LYS A 145 -6.00 0.30 4.39
CA LYS A 145 -6.76 -0.96 4.23
C LYS A 145 -8.17 -0.71 3.73
N PHE A 146 -8.84 0.31 4.26
CA PHE A 146 -10.17 0.68 3.82
C PHE A 146 -10.19 1.08 2.33
N ILE A 147 -9.20 1.86 1.87
CA ILE A 147 -9.03 2.17 0.44
C ILE A 147 -8.84 0.91 -0.39
N HIS A 148 -8.07 -0.06 0.10
CA HIS A 148 -7.89 -1.34 -0.60
C HIS A 148 -9.20 -2.13 -0.71
N ILE A 149 -10.05 -2.11 0.32
CA ILE A 149 -11.38 -2.74 0.28
C ILE A 149 -12.27 -2.03 -0.75
N LEU A 150 -12.16 -0.70 -0.90
CA LEU A 150 -12.93 0.05 -1.90
C LEU A 150 -12.60 -0.31 -3.36
N LYS A 151 -11.57 -1.13 -3.63
CA LYS A 151 -11.28 -1.66 -4.96
C LYS A 151 -12.43 -2.48 -5.57
N PHE A 152 -13.41 -2.92 -4.78
CA PHE A 152 -14.61 -3.56 -5.31
C PHE A 152 -15.42 -2.63 -6.23
N ASN A 153 -15.26 -1.31 -6.10
CA ASN A 153 -15.86 -0.38 -7.05
C ASN A 153 -15.01 -0.29 -8.33
N LYS A 154 -15.63 -0.55 -9.48
CA LYS A 154 -15.00 -0.48 -10.81
C LYS A 154 -14.25 0.84 -11.07
N HIS A 155 -14.78 1.96 -10.60
CA HIS A 155 -14.13 3.27 -10.77
C HIS A 155 -12.85 3.39 -9.92
N VAL A 156 -12.88 2.89 -8.69
CA VAL A 156 -11.72 2.91 -7.77
C VAL A 156 -10.66 1.91 -8.24
N SER A 157 -11.06 0.74 -8.70
CA SER A 157 -10.14 -0.27 -9.25
C SER A 157 -9.42 0.26 -10.49
N ALA A 158 -10.11 0.96 -11.39
CA ALA A 158 -9.50 1.56 -12.57
C ALA A 158 -8.44 2.61 -12.18
N LEU A 159 -8.75 3.47 -11.20
CA LEU A 159 -7.80 4.46 -10.69
C LEU A 159 -6.54 3.80 -10.10
N LEU A 160 -6.71 2.78 -9.26
CA LEU A 160 -5.58 2.05 -8.67
C LEU A 160 -4.72 1.34 -9.71
N TYR A 161 -5.34 0.80 -10.77
CA TYR A 161 -4.61 0.20 -11.88
C TYR A 161 -3.78 1.24 -12.64
N THR A 162 -4.37 2.38 -12.98
CA THR A 162 -3.64 3.48 -13.64
C THR A 162 -2.48 3.97 -12.76
N MET A 163 -2.68 4.13 -11.45
CA MET A 163 -1.62 4.49 -10.50
C MET A 163 -0.50 3.44 -10.45
N LYS A 164 -0.84 2.15 -10.51
CA LYS A 164 0.16 1.07 -10.56
C LYS A 164 0.96 1.09 -11.86
N LYS A 165 0.32 1.36 -13.00
CA LYS A 165 0.96 1.47 -14.32
C LYS A 165 1.86 2.71 -14.39
N THR A 166 1.45 3.86 -13.83
CA THR A 166 2.26 5.09 -13.76
C THR A 166 3.38 5.02 -12.71
N ALA A 167 3.33 4.11 -11.73
CA ALA A 167 4.31 4.06 -10.64
C ALA A 167 5.76 3.92 -11.14
N ARG A 168 6.02 3.08 -12.16
CA ARG A 168 7.37 2.87 -12.68
C ARG A 168 7.98 4.13 -13.32
N PRO A 169 7.33 4.80 -14.29
CA PRO A 169 7.86 6.06 -14.83
C PRO A 169 7.89 7.17 -13.78
N LEU A 170 6.92 7.23 -12.85
CA LEU A 170 6.92 8.21 -11.76
C LEU A 170 8.12 8.06 -10.82
N ILE A 171 8.50 6.84 -10.44
CA ILE A 171 9.67 6.62 -9.58
C ILE A 171 10.94 7.15 -10.25
N SER A 172 11.13 6.85 -11.54
CA SER A 172 12.28 7.38 -12.31
C SER A 172 12.28 8.92 -12.32
N PHE A 173 11.12 9.52 -12.52
CA PHE A 173 10.94 10.97 -12.48
C PHE A 173 11.27 11.56 -11.10
N PHE A 174 10.78 10.96 -10.01
CA PHE A 174 11.07 11.41 -8.64
C PHE A 174 12.55 11.30 -8.30
N VAL A 175 13.27 10.28 -8.80
CA VAL A 175 14.72 10.17 -8.62
C VAL A 175 15.43 11.34 -9.29
N MET A 176 15.11 11.64 -10.56
CA MET A 176 15.71 12.77 -11.28
C MET A 176 15.38 14.12 -10.64
N SER A 177 14.10 14.34 -10.29
CA SER A 177 13.66 15.54 -9.58
C SER A 177 14.32 15.66 -8.21
N GLY A 178 14.50 14.56 -7.49
CA GLY A 178 15.17 14.51 -6.19
C GLY A 178 16.64 14.92 -6.25
N ILE A 179 17.36 14.61 -7.34
CA ILE A 179 18.74 15.09 -7.56
C ILE A 179 18.76 16.60 -7.71
N VAL A 180 17.88 17.16 -8.55
CA VAL A 180 17.76 18.62 -8.74
C VAL A 180 17.35 19.30 -7.43
N PHE A 181 16.41 18.70 -6.69
CA PHE A 181 15.95 19.21 -5.39
C PHE A 181 17.07 19.22 -4.36
N THR A 182 17.88 18.16 -4.33
CA THR A 182 19.06 18.10 -3.46
C THR A 182 20.11 19.14 -3.86
N ALA A 183 20.32 19.40 -5.15
CA ALA A 183 21.24 20.46 -5.58
C ALA A 183 20.80 21.85 -5.09
N PHE A 184 19.50 22.17 -5.20
CA PHE A 184 18.94 23.39 -4.62
C PHE A 184 18.99 23.41 -3.09
N ALA A 185 18.78 22.26 -2.43
CA ALA A 185 18.92 22.13 -0.98
C ALA A 185 20.33 22.43 -0.50
N LEU A 186 21.34 21.88 -1.17
CA LEU A 186 22.74 22.18 -0.88
C LEU A 186 23.04 23.67 -1.08
N ALA A 187 22.63 24.24 -2.21
CA ALA A 187 22.85 25.67 -2.50
C ALA A 187 22.17 26.58 -1.47
N ALA A 188 20.91 26.30 -1.12
CA ALA A 188 20.15 27.05 -0.13
C ALA A 188 20.77 26.93 1.27
N ASN A 189 21.22 25.73 1.67
CA ASN A 189 21.91 25.52 2.93
C ASN A 189 23.23 26.29 3.00
N LEU A 190 23.98 26.36 1.90
CA LEU A 190 25.23 27.11 1.84
C LEU A 190 25.01 28.63 1.92
N ILE A 191 23.93 29.14 1.34
CA ILE A 191 23.69 30.60 1.25
C ILE A 191 22.92 31.14 2.46
N PHE A 192 21.93 30.40 2.95
CA PHE A 192 21.05 30.84 4.04
C PHE A 192 21.33 30.15 5.37
N GLY A 193 22.20 29.13 5.42
CA GLY A 193 22.34 28.29 6.62
C GLY A 193 22.87 29.01 7.86
N ILE A 194 23.60 30.12 7.69
CA ILE A 194 24.12 30.93 8.80
C ILE A 194 23.09 31.97 9.26
N THR A 195 22.30 32.50 8.34
CA THR A 195 21.43 33.66 8.56
C THR A 195 20.01 33.27 8.93
N VAL A 196 19.50 32.15 8.40
CA VAL A 196 18.12 31.72 8.56
C VAL A 196 18.09 30.36 9.27
N PRO A 197 17.50 30.27 10.48
CA PRO A 197 17.55 29.05 11.29
C PRO A 197 16.89 27.84 10.58
N GLY A 198 15.88 28.08 9.74
CA GLY A 198 15.23 27.04 8.94
C GLY A 198 16.13 26.35 7.92
N TYR A 199 17.25 26.98 7.54
CA TYR A 199 18.21 26.45 6.57
C TYR A 199 19.53 25.99 7.22
N SER A 200 19.60 25.98 8.56
CA SER A 200 20.85 25.69 9.29
C SER A 200 21.26 24.22 9.26
N SER A 201 20.29 23.31 9.17
CA SER A 201 20.51 21.87 9.07
C SER A 201 20.01 21.36 7.71
N MET A 202 20.62 20.30 7.18
CA MET A 202 20.18 19.73 5.90
C MET A 202 18.71 19.30 5.93
N LEU A 203 18.28 18.62 7.01
CA LEU A 203 16.88 18.22 7.18
C LEU A 203 15.94 19.43 7.30
N GLY A 204 16.34 20.46 8.04
CA GLY A 204 15.61 21.72 8.13
C GLY A 204 15.49 22.43 6.77
N THR A 205 16.58 22.46 5.99
CA THR A 205 16.60 23.02 4.64
C THR A 205 15.64 22.28 3.71
N TYR A 206 15.62 20.95 3.75
CA TYR A 206 14.65 20.16 2.99
C TYR A 206 13.20 20.49 3.39
N MET A 207 12.89 20.56 4.69
CA MET A 207 11.55 20.96 5.17
C MET A 207 11.18 22.37 4.71
N SER A 208 12.10 23.32 4.81
CA SER A 208 11.89 24.70 4.37
C SER A 208 11.65 24.80 2.86
N LEU A 209 12.37 24.02 2.04
CA LEU A 209 12.15 23.96 0.59
C LEU A 209 10.84 23.28 0.21
N PHE A 210 10.42 22.24 0.93
CA PHE A 210 9.09 21.64 0.75
C PHE A 210 7.97 22.63 1.10
N ASN A 211 8.10 23.37 2.20
CA ASN A 211 7.16 24.42 2.55
C ASN A 211 7.12 25.52 1.48
N MET A 212 8.29 25.91 0.95
CA MET A 212 8.39 26.88 -0.14
C MET A 212 7.67 26.41 -1.41
N MET A 213 7.83 25.13 -1.77
CA MET A 213 7.11 24.51 -2.89
C MET A 213 5.58 24.52 -2.69
N LEU A 214 5.11 24.33 -1.45
CA LEU A 214 3.68 24.43 -1.09
C LEU A 214 3.16 25.89 -1.04
N GLY A 215 4.04 26.88 -1.20
CA GLY A 215 3.69 28.31 -1.13
C GLY A 215 3.77 28.91 0.28
N SER A 216 4.25 28.17 1.27
CA SER A 216 4.48 28.65 2.64
C SER A 216 5.94 29.07 2.81
N PHE A 217 6.24 30.35 2.60
CA PHE A 217 7.58 30.90 2.77
C PHE A 217 7.56 32.38 3.15
N SER A 218 8.63 32.85 3.79
CA SER A 218 8.82 34.28 4.10
C SER A 218 9.87 34.89 3.16
N PHE A 219 9.42 35.48 2.06
CA PHE A 219 10.32 36.09 1.06
C PHE A 219 11.17 37.23 1.65
N ALA A 220 10.63 37.98 2.61
CA ALA A 220 11.33 39.08 3.28
C ALA A 220 12.64 38.59 3.91
N VAL A 221 12.61 37.45 4.61
CA VAL A 221 13.77 36.86 5.30
C VAL A 221 14.83 36.39 4.30
N LEU A 222 14.42 35.81 3.16
CA LEU A 222 15.34 35.38 2.11
C LEU A 222 16.05 36.58 1.46
N LYS A 223 15.30 37.66 1.19
CA LYS A 223 15.83 38.89 0.59
C LYS A 223 16.77 39.62 1.54
N GLU A 224 16.46 39.66 2.83
CA GLU A 224 17.29 40.28 3.86
C GLU A 224 18.62 39.54 4.05
N SER A 225 18.58 38.20 3.99
CA SER A 225 19.81 37.39 4.07
C SER A 225 20.78 37.62 2.91
N SER A 226 20.27 37.72 1.68
CA SER A 226 21.10 38.04 0.52
C SER A 226 20.25 38.79 -0.51
N PRO A 227 20.51 40.10 -0.73
CA PRO A 227 19.69 40.93 -1.61
C PRO A 227 19.61 40.43 -3.05
N ILE A 228 20.65 39.74 -3.53
CA ILE A 228 20.77 39.26 -4.92
C ILE A 228 20.55 37.75 -5.00
N LEU A 229 21.29 36.95 -4.25
CA LEU A 229 21.20 35.48 -4.32
C LEU A 229 19.89 34.96 -3.73
N GLY A 230 19.32 35.67 -2.75
CA GLY A 230 18.05 35.35 -2.12
C GLY A 230 16.91 35.22 -3.13
N PRO A 231 16.54 36.34 -3.78
CA PRO A 231 15.52 36.35 -4.83
C PRO A 231 15.87 35.47 -6.03
N ALA A 232 17.15 35.39 -6.42
CA ALA A 232 17.58 34.57 -7.55
C ALA A 232 17.35 33.06 -7.33
N ILE A 233 17.72 32.54 -6.15
CA ILE A 233 17.48 31.13 -5.79
C ILE A 233 16.01 30.87 -5.59
N PHE A 234 15.30 31.78 -4.92
CA PHE A 234 13.85 31.66 -4.75
C PHE A 234 13.13 31.54 -6.10
N LEU A 235 13.40 32.46 -7.03
CA LEU A 235 12.75 32.48 -8.34
C LEU A 235 13.16 31.27 -9.18
N SER A 236 14.46 30.94 -9.23
CA SER A 236 14.94 29.80 -10.01
C SER A 236 14.41 28.47 -9.47
N PHE A 237 14.38 28.27 -8.15
CA PHE A 237 13.76 27.11 -7.54
C PHE A 237 12.27 27.05 -7.83
N GLN A 238 11.53 28.15 -7.59
CA GLN A 238 10.07 28.15 -7.75
C GLN A 238 9.67 27.88 -9.19
N CYS A 239 10.34 28.52 -10.17
CA CYS A 239 10.12 28.23 -11.57
C CYS A 239 10.50 26.79 -11.89
N THR A 240 11.73 26.38 -11.59
CA THR A 240 12.24 25.05 -11.99
C THR A 240 11.45 23.93 -11.35
N MET A 241 11.20 23.96 -10.04
CA MET A 241 10.45 22.91 -9.35
C MET A 241 8.99 22.89 -9.71
N GLN A 242 8.31 24.04 -9.75
CA GLN A 242 6.88 24.06 -10.08
C GLN A 242 6.64 23.61 -11.52
N PHE A 243 7.46 24.08 -12.47
CA PHE A 243 7.35 23.64 -13.85
C PHE A 243 7.75 22.18 -14.01
N ILE A 244 8.92 21.74 -13.54
CA ILE A 244 9.35 20.35 -13.71
C ILE A 244 8.39 19.40 -13.01
N LEU A 245 8.05 19.64 -11.73
CA LEU A 245 7.14 18.77 -10.98
C LEU A 245 5.76 18.72 -11.61
N LEU A 246 5.08 19.85 -11.82
CA LEU A 246 3.71 19.81 -12.33
C LEU A 246 3.63 19.34 -13.78
N THR A 247 4.47 19.89 -14.67
CA THR A 247 4.34 19.60 -16.10
C THR A 247 4.71 18.16 -16.40
N MET A 248 5.84 17.66 -15.89
CA MET A 248 6.24 16.28 -16.14
C MET A 248 5.36 15.26 -15.40
N PHE A 249 4.94 15.55 -14.16
CA PHE A 249 4.02 14.67 -13.45
C PHE A 249 2.69 14.51 -14.20
N MET A 250 2.11 15.63 -14.66
CA MET A 250 0.89 15.61 -15.46
C MET A 250 1.09 14.90 -16.80
N THR A 251 2.20 15.16 -17.50
CA THR A 251 2.52 14.49 -18.77
C THR A 251 2.61 12.98 -18.58
N ILE A 252 3.33 12.49 -17.57
CA ILE A 252 3.47 11.05 -17.30
C ILE A 252 2.11 10.40 -17.00
N ILE A 253 1.27 11.07 -16.19
CA ILE A 253 -0.06 10.53 -15.87
C ILE A 253 -0.93 10.51 -17.12
N MET A 254 -0.94 11.59 -17.90
CA MET A 254 -1.76 11.69 -19.09
C MET A 254 -1.34 10.68 -20.16
N ASP A 255 -0.04 10.50 -20.37
CA ASP A 255 0.52 9.52 -21.30
C ASP A 255 0.04 8.09 -20.98
N VAL A 256 0.18 7.68 -19.71
CA VAL A 256 -0.28 6.35 -19.28
C VAL A 256 -1.81 6.21 -19.27
N TYR A 257 -2.52 7.31 -19.01
CA TYR A 257 -3.99 7.35 -19.08
C TYR A 257 -4.48 7.19 -20.52
N MET A 258 -3.85 7.85 -21.50
CA MET A 258 -4.21 7.74 -22.92
C MET A 258 -3.79 6.38 -23.52
N GLU A 259 -2.67 5.81 -23.07
CA GLU A 259 -2.25 4.44 -23.42
C GLU A 259 -3.21 3.36 -22.88
N GLY A 260 -4.09 3.70 -21.93
CA GLY A 260 -5.12 2.82 -21.41
C GLY A 260 -6.43 2.98 -22.17
N ASP A 261 -6.47 2.62 -23.44
CA ASP A 261 -7.68 2.76 -24.25
C ASP A 261 -8.75 1.75 -23.79
N ASN A 262 -9.97 2.26 -23.56
CA ASN A 262 -11.21 1.64 -23.05
C ASN A 262 -11.38 1.41 -21.52
N PRO A 263 -12.28 2.16 -20.83
CA PRO A 263 -12.58 1.97 -19.41
C PRO A 263 -13.27 0.63 -19.08
N GLU A 264 -13.77 -0.12 -20.07
CA GLU A 264 -14.34 -1.47 -19.89
C GLU A 264 -13.25 -2.56 -19.82
N ASP A 265 -12.08 -2.32 -20.42
CA ASP A 265 -10.97 -3.29 -20.50
C ASP A 265 -9.97 -3.17 -19.35
N VAL A 266 -9.95 -2.03 -18.64
CA VAL A 266 -9.04 -1.76 -17.50
C VAL A 266 -9.31 -2.67 -16.29
N GLY A 267 -10.58 -3.03 -16.04
CA GLY A 267 -10.94 -3.95 -14.97
C GLY A 267 -10.49 -5.39 -15.25
N MET A 268 -10.60 -5.82 -16.51
CA MET A 268 -10.20 -7.16 -16.96
C MET A 268 -8.67 -7.27 -17.05
N SER A 269 -7.97 -6.24 -17.54
CA SER A 269 -6.50 -6.22 -17.61
C SER A 269 -5.85 -6.18 -16.23
N GLY A 270 -6.41 -5.42 -15.27
CA GLY A 270 -5.96 -5.42 -13.89
C GLY A 270 -6.10 -6.79 -13.20
N PHE A 271 -7.23 -7.47 -13.43
CA PHE A 271 -7.46 -8.83 -12.95
C PHE A 271 -6.54 -9.84 -13.66
N LEU A 272 -6.37 -9.75 -14.98
CA LEU A 272 -5.48 -10.61 -15.75
C LEU A 272 -4.00 -10.42 -15.36
N ASP A 273 -3.53 -9.19 -15.09
CA ASP A 273 -2.18 -8.93 -14.61
C ASP A 273 -1.95 -9.50 -13.20
N GLU A 274 -2.94 -9.40 -12.32
CA GLU A 274 -2.87 -9.97 -10.97
C GLU A 274 -2.85 -11.51 -11.03
N VAL A 275 -3.71 -12.10 -11.86
CA VAL A 275 -3.76 -13.54 -12.12
C VAL A 275 -2.46 -14.03 -12.79
N HIS A 276 -1.95 -13.33 -13.79
CA HIS A 276 -0.71 -13.68 -14.48
C HIS A 276 0.50 -13.56 -13.55
N GLY A 277 0.54 -12.52 -12.70
CA GLY A 277 1.57 -12.33 -11.68
C GLY A 277 1.56 -13.45 -10.63
N VAL A 278 0.38 -13.88 -10.19
CA VAL A 278 0.21 -15.02 -9.26
C VAL A 278 0.61 -16.33 -9.94
N ILE A 279 0.18 -16.58 -11.18
CA ILE A 279 0.56 -17.76 -11.96
C ILE A 279 2.08 -17.81 -12.16
N HIS A 280 2.73 -16.69 -12.50
CA HIS A 280 4.17 -16.64 -12.67
C HIS A 280 4.93 -16.87 -11.36
N LYS A 281 4.45 -16.30 -10.24
CA LYS A 281 5.01 -16.55 -8.90
C LYS A 281 4.83 -18.00 -8.45
N ILE A 282 3.68 -18.62 -8.71
CA ILE A 282 3.42 -20.05 -8.48
C ILE A 282 4.35 -20.90 -9.34
N LYS A 283 4.54 -20.57 -10.62
CA LYS A 283 5.43 -21.28 -11.55
C LYS A 283 6.90 -21.16 -11.14
N ALA A 284 7.32 -19.99 -10.65
CA ALA A 284 8.66 -19.76 -10.13
C ALA A 284 8.92 -20.48 -8.78
N ALA A 285 7.93 -20.53 -7.89
CA ALA A 285 7.99 -21.33 -6.66
C ALA A 285 8.02 -22.83 -6.96
N THR A 286 7.25 -23.28 -7.95
CA THR A 286 7.23 -24.66 -8.45
C THR A 286 8.57 -25.06 -9.06
N ASN A 287 9.23 -24.14 -9.78
CA ASN A 287 10.56 -24.37 -10.35
C ASN A 287 11.68 -24.37 -9.29
N ARG A 288 11.54 -23.63 -8.17
CA ARG A 288 12.49 -23.75 -7.03
C ARG A 288 12.30 -25.07 -6.29
N CYS A 289 11.08 -25.60 -6.17
CA CYS A 289 10.80 -26.96 -5.67
C CYS A 289 11.23 -28.09 -6.63
N LYS A 290 11.71 -27.77 -7.85
CA LYS A 290 12.29 -28.73 -8.78
C LYS A 290 13.81 -28.93 -8.61
N ALA A 291 14.48 -28.13 -7.80
CA ALA A 291 15.94 -28.12 -7.68
C ALA A 291 16.52 -28.99 -6.52
N GLN A 292 15.85 -30.07 -6.11
CA GLN A 292 16.45 -31.07 -5.19
C GLN A 292 15.96 -32.49 -5.55
N PRO A 293 16.86 -33.51 -5.61
CA PRO A 293 16.57 -34.74 -6.34
C PRO A 293 15.91 -35.79 -5.43
N SER A 294 14.95 -36.54 -5.95
CA SER A 294 14.62 -37.88 -5.43
C SER A 294 13.83 -38.69 -6.45
N ALA A 295 14.30 -39.92 -6.66
CA ALA A 295 13.88 -40.91 -7.65
C ALA A 295 12.39 -41.30 -7.63
N ALA A 296 11.61 -40.84 -6.65
CA ALA A 296 10.16 -41.07 -6.59
C ALA A 296 9.39 -40.32 -7.70
N ARG A 297 9.97 -39.25 -8.26
CA ARG A 297 9.31 -38.42 -9.29
C ARG A 297 9.36 -39.06 -10.68
N GLU A 298 10.34 -39.92 -10.96
CA GLU A 298 10.50 -40.56 -12.27
C GLU A 298 9.40 -41.59 -12.52
N PHE A 299 9.01 -42.35 -11.49
CA PHE A 299 7.92 -43.33 -11.54
C PHE A 299 6.53 -42.68 -11.66
N GLN A 300 6.33 -41.53 -11.01
CA GLN A 300 5.05 -40.81 -11.06
C GLN A 300 4.87 -40.04 -12.38
N PHE A 301 5.96 -39.57 -12.98
CA PHE A 301 5.95 -38.91 -14.29
C PHE A 301 5.70 -39.91 -15.43
N THR A 302 6.26 -41.13 -15.36
CA THR A 302 5.98 -42.19 -16.35
C THR A 302 4.50 -42.59 -16.35
N GLN A 303 3.89 -42.72 -15.17
CA GLN A 303 2.45 -43.03 -15.05
C GLN A 303 1.55 -41.93 -15.62
N LEU A 304 1.93 -40.66 -15.47
CA LEU A 304 1.15 -39.53 -15.99
C LEU A 304 1.25 -39.42 -17.51
N ASP A 305 2.46 -39.62 -18.07
CA ASP A 305 2.67 -39.65 -19.52
C ASP A 305 1.91 -40.81 -20.17
N GLN A 306 1.95 -42.00 -19.58
CA GLN A 306 1.24 -43.17 -20.09
C GLN A 306 -0.28 -42.97 -20.08
N LYS A 307 -0.82 -42.26 -19.07
CA LYS A 307 -2.24 -41.88 -19.02
C LYS A 307 -2.59 -40.81 -20.06
N HIS A 308 -1.67 -39.89 -20.35
CA HIS A 308 -1.89 -38.84 -21.35
C HIS A 308 -1.86 -39.40 -22.78
N GLU A 309 -0.99 -40.37 -23.04
CA GLU A 309 -0.91 -41.07 -24.33
C GLU A 309 -2.18 -41.90 -24.60
N LEU A 310 -2.69 -42.64 -23.61
CA LEU A 310 -3.97 -43.36 -23.71
C LEU A 310 -5.17 -42.43 -23.98
N LEU A 311 -5.19 -41.24 -23.35
CA LEU A 311 -6.24 -40.25 -23.60
C LEU A 311 -6.15 -39.65 -25.01
N MET A 312 -4.93 -39.45 -25.55
CA MET A 312 -4.76 -39.03 -26.94
C MET A 312 -5.21 -40.11 -27.94
N GLU A 313 -4.92 -41.38 -27.67
CA GLU A 313 -5.40 -42.47 -28.52
C GLU A 313 -6.92 -42.61 -28.50
N LEU A 314 -7.55 -42.48 -27.33
CA LEU A 314 -9.01 -42.49 -27.21
C LEU A 314 -9.65 -41.34 -27.99
N ASN A 315 -9.11 -40.14 -27.87
CA ASN A 315 -9.61 -38.96 -28.58
C ASN A 315 -9.40 -39.08 -30.10
N ARG A 316 -8.28 -39.67 -30.56
CA ARG A 316 -8.09 -40.00 -31.99
C ARG A 316 -9.11 -41.02 -32.47
N ARG A 317 -9.40 -42.06 -31.69
CA ARG A 317 -10.42 -43.09 -32.04
C ARG A 317 -11.83 -42.51 -32.07
N GLU A 318 -12.17 -41.60 -31.15
CA GLU A 318 -13.45 -40.88 -31.19
C GLU A 318 -13.57 -40.00 -32.44
N LYS A 319 -12.54 -39.22 -32.77
CA LYS A 319 -12.53 -38.42 -34.00
C LYS A 319 -12.62 -39.27 -35.27
N SER A 320 -11.99 -40.44 -35.32
CA SER A 320 -12.16 -41.37 -36.45
C SER A 320 -13.59 -41.90 -36.53
N ARG A 321 -14.18 -42.33 -35.41
CA ARG A 321 -15.58 -42.79 -35.36
C ARG A 321 -16.57 -41.70 -35.77
N GLU A 322 -16.35 -40.45 -35.36
CA GLU A 322 -17.19 -39.33 -35.80
C GLU A 322 -17.09 -39.05 -37.30
N LYS A 323 -15.89 -39.21 -37.88
CA LYS A 323 -15.69 -39.05 -39.33
C LYS A 323 -16.40 -40.16 -40.12
N GLU A 324 -16.27 -41.41 -39.68
CA GLU A 324 -16.96 -42.55 -40.30
C GLU A 324 -18.47 -42.38 -40.23
N LEU A 325 -19.02 -41.98 -39.08
CA LEU A 325 -20.46 -41.72 -38.93
C LEU A 325 -20.95 -40.57 -39.84
N ARG A 326 -20.13 -39.53 -40.04
CA ARG A 326 -20.43 -38.42 -40.95
C ARG A 326 -20.40 -38.86 -42.42
N GLU A 327 -19.46 -39.73 -42.79
CA GLU A 327 -19.41 -40.28 -44.15
C GLU A 327 -20.56 -41.25 -44.41
N GLU A 328 -20.95 -42.05 -43.43
CA GLU A 328 -22.06 -42.98 -43.54
C GLU A 328 -23.39 -42.23 -43.71
N LYS A 329 -23.62 -41.17 -42.92
CA LYS A 329 -24.78 -40.26 -43.10
C LYS A 329 -24.80 -39.64 -44.50
N ARG A 330 -23.67 -39.18 -45.03
CA ARG A 330 -23.58 -38.67 -46.41
C ARG A 330 -23.91 -39.75 -47.46
N ARG A 331 -23.51 -40.99 -47.24
CA ARG A 331 -23.84 -42.12 -48.14
C ARG A 331 -25.31 -42.49 -48.06
N GLU A 332 -25.93 -42.42 -46.89
CA GLU A 332 -27.38 -42.62 -46.74
C GLU A 332 -28.19 -41.51 -47.39
N GLU A 333 -27.76 -40.26 -47.26
CA GLU A 333 -28.38 -39.11 -47.94
C GLU A 333 -28.36 -39.29 -49.46
N LYS A 334 -27.19 -39.63 -50.04
CA LYS A 334 -27.10 -39.92 -51.48
C LYS A 334 -28.01 -41.07 -51.91
N ARG A 335 -28.07 -42.15 -51.13
CA ARG A 335 -28.98 -43.27 -51.40
C ARG A 335 -30.46 -42.88 -51.27
N ARG A 336 -30.80 -41.93 -50.40
CA ARG A 336 -32.16 -41.37 -50.31
C ARG A 336 -32.50 -40.48 -51.50
N GLU A 337 -31.57 -39.63 -51.94
CA GLU A 337 -31.74 -38.79 -53.12
C GLU A 337 -31.89 -39.62 -54.41
N GLU A 338 -31.10 -40.68 -54.58
CA GLU A 338 -31.22 -41.59 -55.73
C GLU A 338 -32.57 -42.33 -55.71
N ARG A 339 -33.01 -42.80 -54.53
CA ARG A 339 -34.31 -43.45 -54.39
C ARG A 339 -35.47 -42.51 -54.70
N ASN A 340 -35.39 -41.24 -54.27
CA ASN A 340 -36.36 -40.21 -54.61
C ASN A 340 -36.35 -39.89 -56.11
N ARG A 341 -35.18 -39.85 -56.76
CA ARG A 341 -35.09 -39.70 -58.22
C ARG A 341 -35.75 -40.87 -58.96
N MET A 342 -35.54 -42.11 -58.53
CA MET A 342 -36.21 -43.28 -59.14
C MET A 342 -37.73 -43.25 -58.98
N LEU A 343 -38.24 -42.78 -57.84
CA LEU A 343 -39.67 -42.59 -57.62
C LEU A 343 -40.26 -41.51 -58.55
N GLN A 344 -39.53 -40.41 -58.75
CA GLN A 344 -39.91 -39.31 -59.65
C GLN A 344 -39.99 -39.75 -61.14
N TYR A 345 -39.15 -40.71 -61.55
CA TYR A 345 -39.23 -41.35 -62.87
C TYR A 345 -40.43 -42.31 -63.01
N SER A 346 -40.92 -42.90 -61.90
CA SER A 346 -42.09 -43.77 -61.91
C SER A 346 -43.43 -43.01 -61.90
N GLU A 347 -43.44 -41.78 -61.37
CA GLU A 347 -44.63 -40.91 -61.30
C GLU A 347 -44.84 -40.02 -62.54
N SER A 348 -43.97 -40.10 -63.56
CA SER A 348 -44.08 -39.32 -64.79
C SER A 348 -44.24 -40.17 -66.07
N PRO A 349 -45.36 -40.89 -66.26
CA PRO A 349 -45.69 -41.53 -67.52
C PRO A 349 -46.36 -40.53 -68.48
N SER A 350 -45.63 -39.51 -68.95
CA SER A 350 -46.03 -38.76 -70.15
C SER A 350 -44.91 -37.82 -70.59
N LEU A 351 -44.09 -38.26 -71.55
CA LEU A 351 -43.44 -37.44 -72.58
C LEU A 351 -42.64 -38.38 -73.51
N TRP A 352 -43.36 -39.30 -74.13
CA TRP A 352 -42.96 -39.91 -75.40
C TRP A 352 -44.20 -39.92 -76.29
N PHE A 353 -44.48 -38.77 -76.88
CA PHE A 353 -45.13 -38.60 -78.17
C PHE A 353 -44.69 -37.27 -78.76
#